data_AF-A0A4Y8IEM1-F1
#
_entry.id   AF-A0A4Y8IEM1-F1
#
_cell.length_a   1.000
_cell.length_b   1.000
_cell.length_c   1.000
_cell.angle_alpha   90.00
_cell.angle_beta   90.00
_cell.angle_gamma   90.00
#
_symmetry.space_group_name_H-M   'P 1'
#
loop_
_entity.id
_entity.type
_entity.pdbx_description
1 polymer ?
#
loop_
_entity_poly.entity_id
_entity_poly.type
_entity_poly.pdbx_seq_one_letter_code
_entity_poly.pdbx_strand_id
1 'polypeptide(L)'
;MQLSSKGFTFAEILIVVAIMGIVTSVALKNMGKSDDRASYEESFSELQELLKAIIGDENAISNGERTSFGFIGDIGGLPSTLDQLVSIGSLSASKLDTSKLLAYGWMGPYLESPFSSGSSDFKTDGWGKAYIYSTSQYAPSPGDTVVAKISSLGADGVVGGMGYDSDIFIEIKKDAVLSDVEGCVLDVSGDPVINATIRIYEPNGLGVLTTKDDLTDGTGCYTILAVSQGIRSVTIQPASGIESEGYRSTLGRGFVTLPDIAGLGTIILVGIPKASGSNGEDLDFEIQNKLGEDITIVDFSVVYTPFDGVTGPKYGSMKIGGPVAWSSAAGAGSGVLLSTLNTFSSTPINDNATKAISLDDFQDNLPADINIFGTEFTATFYASGGAQYVVGPFIAGGQPTLLLVGIATTQGASGMKFDVKNNTGEDIIISDMLYVYTPFDAVTGPKFDQVKIGNSTAYAGATFSAGSNDLLSDVGTFTNTSILDGATATITTTTFNNDKGKKQSVLGTEFTVTFYTATTNYIIGPMIVQ
;
A
#
# COMPACT_ATOMS: atom_id res chain seq x y z
N MET A 1 37.87 -64.36 53.08
CA MET A 1 37.54 -62.93 53.28
C MET A 1 36.17 -62.86 53.96
N GLN A 2 36.15 -62.69 55.28
CA GLN A 2 34.90 -62.49 56.03
C GLN A 2 34.54 -61.01 55.97
N LEU A 3 33.41 -60.69 55.34
CA LEU A 3 32.78 -59.37 55.42
C LEU A 3 32.19 -59.25 56.84
N SER A 4 32.76 -58.34 57.64
CA SER A 4 32.23 -57.95 58.94
C SER A 4 30.88 -57.25 58.74
N SER A 5 29.77 -57.91 59.09
CA SER A 5 28.46 -57.28 59.17
C SER A 5 28.36 -56.55 60.50
N LYS A 6 28.83 -55.30 60.55
CA LYS A 6 28.45 -54.39 61.64
C LYS A 6 26.98 -54.01 61.42
N GLY A 7 26.10 -54.54 62.27
CA GLY A 7 24.70 -54.17 62.27
C GLY A 7 24.55 -52.68 62.57
N PHE A 8 23.72 -52.00 61.77
CA PHE A 8 23.35 -50.61 62.02
C PHE A 8 22.78 -50.47 63.43
N THR A 9 23.28 -49.51 64.20
CA THR A 9 22.73 -49.25 65.53
C THR A 9 21.39 -48.53 65.42
N PHE A 10 20.47 -48.77 66.35
CA PHE A 10 19.15 -48.13 66.36
C PHE A 10 19.26 -46.59 66.35
N ALA A 11 20.30 -46.05 66.99
CA ALA A 11 20.61 -44.62 66.99
C ALA A 11 20.96 -44.09 65.59
N GLU A 12 21.61 -44.90 64.76
CA GLU A 12 22.07 -44.51 63.42
C GLU A 12 20.91 -44.45 62.42
N ILE A 13 19.95 -45.39 62.52
CA ILE A 13 18.70 -45.30 61.76
C ILE A 13 17.87 -44.10 62.22
N LEU A 14 17.82 -43.81 63.52
CA LEU A 14 17.06 -42.68 64.05
C LEU A 14 17.61 -41.33 63.56
N ILE A 15 18.94 -41.19 63.50
CA ILE A 15 19.60 -40.00 62.95
C ILE A 15 19.34 -39.85 61.46
N VAL A 16 19.43 -40.94 60.68
CA VAL A 16 19.18 -40.91 59.22
C VAL A 16 17.74 -40.48 58.93
N VAL A 17 16.75 -41.02 59.63
CA VAL A 17 15.34 -40.64 59.46
C VAL A 17 15.10 -39.19 59.87
N ALA A 18 15.76 -38.72 60.94
CA ALA A 18 15.67 -37.31 61.35
C ALA A 18 16.26 -36.35 60.30
N ILE A 19 17.43 -36.67 59.73
CA ILE A 19 18.05 -35.86 58.67
C ILE A 19 17.21 -35.90 57.39
N MET A 20 16.69 -37.06 56.99
CA MET A 20 15.79 -37.17 55.84
C MET A 20 14.54 -36.31 56.02
N GLY A 21 13.92 -36.32 57.20
CA GLY A 21 12.76 -35.46 57.49
C GLY A 21 13.05 -33.96 57.31
N ILE A 22 14.23 -33.51 57.75
CA ILE A 22 14.67 -32.11 57.59
C ILE A 22 14.93 -31.80 56.11
N VAL A 23 15.68 -32.64 55.40
CA VAL A 23 16.02 -32.44 53.98
C VAL A 23 14.76 -32.45 53.11
N THR A 24 13.83 -33.38 53.32
CA THR A 24 12.56 -33.45 52.60
C THR A 24 11.70 -32.21 52.88
N SER A 25 11.65 -31.73 54.12
CA SER A 25 10.89 -30.51 54.45
C SER A 25 11.44 -29.26 53.75
N VAL A 26 12.78 -29.11 53.70
CA VAL A 26 13.44 -28.00 53.00
C VAL A 26 13.26 -28.12 51.48
N ALA A 27 13.37 -29.33 50.92
CA ALA A 27 13.18 -29.59 49.49
C ALA A 27 11.75 -29.24 49.04
N LEU A 28 10.72 -29.68 49.78
CA LEU A 28 9.32 -29.37 49.49
C LEU A 28 9.04 -27.86 49.56
N LYS A 29 9.63 -27.15 50.53
CA LYS A 29 9.47 -25.70 50.65
C LYS A 29 10.12 -24.91 49.49
N ASN A 30 11.17 -25.45 48.88
CA ASN A 30 11.82 -24.83 47.73
C ASN A 30 11.13 -25.18 46.40
N MET A 31 10.50 -26.35 46.31
CA MET A 31 9.80 -26.81 45.10
C MET A 31 8.57 -25.94 44.81
N GLY A 32 7.73 -25.63 45.81
CA GLY A 32 6.55 -24.76 45.61
C GLY A 32 6.90 -23.35 45.10
N LYS A 33 8.05 -22.78 45.52
CA LYS A 33 8.50 -21.46 45.03
C LYS A 33 8.97 -21.48 43.57
N SER A 34 9.42 -22.63 43.08
CA SER A 34 9.81 -22.80 41.68
C SER A 34 8.58 -22.91 40.79
N ASP A 35 7.56 -23.61 41.26
CA ASP A 35 6.29 -23.79 40.54
C ASP A 35 5.54 -22.46 40.43
N ASP A 36 5.39 -21.70 41.53
CA ASP A 36 4.71 -20.40 41.50
C ASP A 36 5.39 -19.39 40.55
N ARG A 37 6.72 -19.45 40.46
CA ARG A 37 7.45 -18.60 39.52
C ARG A 37 7.16 -18.99 38.08
N ALA A 38 7.14 -20.29 37.77
CA ALA A 38 6.84 -20.78 36.44
C ALA A 38 5.41 -20.40 36.05
N SER A 39 4.43 -20.61 36.94
CA SER A 39 3.03 -20.22 36.74
C SER A 39 2.86 -18.71 36.54
N TYR A 40 3.63 -17.88 37.25
CA TYR A 40 3.64 -16.43 37.03
C TYR A 40 4.19 -16.05 35.64
N GLU A 41 5.34 -16.61 35.25
CA GLU A 41 5.98 -16.34 33.97
C GLU A 41 5.09 -16.82 32.79
N GLU A 42 4.44 -17.97 32.95
CA GLU A 42 3.45 -18.52 32.01
C GLU A 42 2.22 -17.61 31.89
N SER A 43 1.57 -17.26 33.01
CA SER A 43 0.38 -16.40 33.01
C SER A 43 0.65 -15.05 32.35
N PHE A 44 1.83 -14.47 32.60
CA PHE A 44 2.21 -13.21 31.98
C PHE A 44 2.43 -13.35 30.47
N SER A 45 3.05 -14.44 30.01
CA SER A 45 3.23 -14.74 28.59
C SER A 45 1.89 -14.92 27.89
N GLU A 46 0.98 -15.70 28.46
CA GLU A 46 -0.35 -15.95 27.91
C GLU A 46 -1.18 -14.67 27.82
N LEU A 47 -1.12 -13.80 28.83
CA LEU A 47 -1.78 -12.49 28.79
C LEU A 47 -1.26 -11.64 27.62
N GLN A 48 0.04 -11.68 27.32
CA GLN A 48 0.61 -10.97 26.18
C GLN A 48 0.14 -11.56 24.84
N GLU A 49 0.00 -12.87 24.75
CA GLU A 49 -0.51 -13.54 23.55
C GLU A 49 -2.00 -13.25 23.34
N LEU A 50 -2.80 -13.22 24.40
CA LEU A 50 -4.19 -12.78 24.36
C LEU A 50 -4.30 -11.31 23.92
N LEU A 51 -3.44 -10.43 24.45
CA LEU A 51 -3.39 -9.04 24.00
C LEU A 51 -3.07 -8.96 22.50
N LYS A 52 -2.01 -9.64 22.06
CA LYS A 52 -1.59 -9.67 20.65
C LYS A 52 -2.67 -10.26 19.74
N ALA A 53 -3.45 -11.24 20.19
CA ALA A 53 -4.58 -11.76 19.43
C ALA A 53 -5.72 -10.74 19.28
N ILE A 54 -5.96 -9.90 20.31
CA ILE A 54 -7.01 -8.88 20.29
C ILE A 54 -6.61 -7.67 19.45
N ILE A 55 -5.48 -7.04 19.76
CA ILE A 55 -5.05 -5.76 19.14
C ILE A 55 -4.06 -5.93 17.99
N GLY A 56 -3.52 -7.14 17.77
CA GLY A 56 -2.42 -7.39 16.83
C GLY A 56 -1.03 -7.12 17.41
N ASP A 57 0.00 -7.39 16.62
CA ASP A 57 1.37 -7.03 16.97
C ASP A 57 1.67 -5.58 16.55
N GLU A 58 1.99 -4.71 17.50
CA GLU A 58 2.35 -3.30 17.23
C GLU A 58 3.69 -3.18 16.49
N ASN A 59 4.58 -4.17 16.63
CA ASN A 59 5.91 -4.15 16.02
C ASN A 59 5.96 -4.83 14.65
N ALA A 60 4.86 -5.48 14.23
CA ALA A 60 4.74 -6.04 12.89
C ALA A 60 4.54 -4.90 11.88
N ILE A 61 5.66 -4.35 11.42
CA ILE A 61 5.70 -3.26 10.45
C ILE A 61 6.31 -3.80 9.16
N SER A 62 5.65 -3.53 8.03
CA SER A 62 6.17 -3.77 6.69
C SER A 62 5.95 -2.51 5.87
N ASN A 63 6.96 -2.08 5.11
CA ASN A 63 6.90 -0.86 4.31
C ASN A 63 6.55 0.41 5.11
N GLY A 64 6.99 0.48 6.37
CA GLY A 64 6.69 1.61 7.26
C GLY A 64 5.27 1.64 7.82
N GLU A 65 4.42 0.68 7.43
CA GLU A 65 3.05 0.54 7.92
C GLU A 65 2.90 -0.69 8.81
N ARG A 66 2.04 -0.60 9.82
CA ARG A 66 1.67 -1.74 10.65
C ARG A 66 0.85 -2.73 9.84
N THR A 67 1.18 -4.02 9.93
CA THR A 67 0.53 -5.10 9.16
C THR A 67 -0.29 -6.06 10.01
N SER A 68 -0.21 -5.97 11.34
CA SER A 68 -0.94 -6.85 12.26
C SER A 68 -1.88 -6.04 13.17
N PHE A 69 -3.17 -6.33 13.09
CA PHE A 69 -4.22 -5.64 13.86
C PHE A 69 -5.13 -6.58 14.66
N GLY A 70 -4.87 -7.89 14.60
CA GLY A 70 -5.60 -8.92 15.34
C GLY A 70 -7.11 -8.88 15.11
N PHE A 71 -7.87 -9.30 16.13
CA PHE A 71 -9.32 -9.32 16.11
C PHE A 71 -9.95 -7.94 15.80
N ILE A 72 -9.39 -6.86 16.36
CA ILE A 72 -9.93 -5.50 16.17
C ILE A 72 -9.79 -5.03 14.72
N GLY A 73 -8.69 -5.38 14.06
CA GLY A 73 -8.47 -5.05 12.65
C GLY A 73 -9.59 -5.54 11.74
N ASP A 74 -10.03 -6.77 11.98
CA ASP A 74 -10.93 -7.53 11.12
C ASP A 74 -12.41 -7.33 11.50
N ILE A 75 -12.69 -7.25 12.81
CA ILE A 75 -14.04 -7.18 13.37
C ILE A 75 -14.46 -5.77 13.73
N GLY A 76 -13.51 -4.84 13.93
CA GLY A 76 -13.77 -3.43 14.23
C GLY A 76 -14.19 -3.15 15.68
N GLY A 77 -13.99 -4.11 16.59
CA GLY A 77 -14.37 -3.98 17.98
C GLY A 77 -13.71 -5.03 18.87
N LEU A 78 -13.87 -4.88 20.19
CA LEU A 78 -13.37 -5.84 21.17
C LEU A 78 -14.18 -7.14 21.11
N PRO A 79 -13.55 -8.31 21.34
CA PRO A 79 -14.33 -9.53 21.51
C PRO A 79 -15.23 -9.40 22.73
N SER A 80 -16.43 -9.94 22.65
CA SER A 80 -17.36 -10.07 23.79
C SER A 80 -16.90 -11.13 24.79
N THR A 81 -16.20 -12.15 24.31
CA THR A 81 -15.63 -13.26 25.09
C THR A 81 -14.34 -13.74 24.43
N LEU A 82 -13.39 -14.28 25.20
CA LEU A 82 -12.15 -14.83 24.65
C LEU A 82 -12.37 -15.97 23.63
N ASP A 83 -13.51 -16.66 23.67
CA ASP A 83 -13.87 -17.70 22.69
C ASP A 83 -13.88 -17.19 21.24
N GLN A 84 -14.12 -15.89 21.03
CA GLN A 84 -14.14 -15.28 19.71
C GLN A 84 -12.74 -15.17 19.07
N LEU A 85 -11.68 -15.37 19.87
CA LEU A 85 -10.31 -15.41 19.37
C LEU A 85 -9.99 -16.74 18.67
N VAL A 86 -10.67 -17.83 19.03
CA VAL A 86 -10.41 -19.17 18.46
C VAL A 86 -11.55 -19.67 17.57
N SER A 87 -12.76 -19.14 17.75
CA SER A 87 -13.94 -19.58 17.03
C SER A 87 -14.82 -18.42 16.60
N ILE A 88 -15.40 -18.51 15.42
CA ILE A 88 -16.22 -17.44 14.83
C ILE A 88 -17.49 -17.12 15.64
N GLY A 89 -18.10 -18.13 16.26
CA GLY A 89 -19.37 -17.98 16.98
C GLY A 89 -20.47 -17.37 16.11
N SER A 90 -21.07 -16.27 16.57
CA SER A 90 -22.12 -15.52 15.87
C SER A 90 -21.59 -14.35 15.03
N LEU A 91 -20.27 -14.22 14.88
CA LEU A 91 -19.66 -13.15 14.08
C LEU A 91 -19.82 -13.45 12.59
N SER A 92 -19.73 -12.40 11.77
CA SER A 92 -19.73 -12.56 10.31
C SER A 92 -18.39 -13.12 9.83
N ALA A 93 -18.43 -14.07 8.91
CA ALA A 93 -17.23 -14.58 8.23
C ALA A 93 -16.58 -13.51 7.37
N SER A 94 -15.27 -13.64 7.13
CA SER A 94 -14.49 -12.76 6.26
C SER A 94 -15.12 -12.59 4.87
N LYS A 95 -15.17 -11.35 4.40
CA LYS A 95 -15.63 -10.90 3.09
C LYS A 95 -14.67 -9.87 2.52
N LEU A 96 -14.52 -9.88 1.21
CA LEU A 96 -13.82 -8.83 0.47
C LEU A 96 -14.84 -7.99 -0.30
N ASP A 97 -14.89 -6.69 -0.01
CA ASP A 97 -15.60 -5.72 -0.85
C ASP A 97 -14.62 -5.10 -1.83
N THR A 98 -14.73 -5.49 -3.10
CA THR A 98 -13.85 -5.01 -4.17
C THR A 98 -14.10 -3.56 -4.56
N SER A 99 -15.31 -3.02 -4.32
CA SER A 99 -15.61 -1.62 -4.60
C SER A 99 -14.98 -0.68 -3.57
N LYS A 100 -14.84 -1.17 -2.33
CA LYS A 100 -14.22 -0.45 -1.23
C LYS A 100 -12.77 -0.87 -0.97
N LEU A 101 -12.22 -1.82 -1.74
CA LEU A 101 -10.87 -2.36 -1.56
C LEU A 101 -10.58 -2.81 -0.11
N LEU A 102 -11.59 -3.38 0.56
CA LEU A 102 -11.54 -3.68 1.99
C LEU A 102 -11.99 -5.11 2.28
N ALA A 103 -11.15 -5.84 3.00
CA ALA A 103 -11.52 -7.11 3.62
C ALA A 103 -11.96 -6.87 5.07
N TYR A 104 -13.05 -7.51 5.48
CA TYR A 104 -13.62 -7.38 6.83
C TYR A 104 -14.35 -8.65 7.25
N GLY A 105 -14.60 -8.81 8.54
CA GLY A 105 -15.20 -10.02 9.11
C GLY A 105 -14.15 -10.98 9.65
N TRP A 106 -14.59 -12.02 10.37
CA TRP A 106 -13.71 -12.88 11.15
C TRP A 106 -12.71 -13.64 10.25
N MET A 107 -11.41 -13.40 10.45
CA MET A 107 -10.31 -14.07 9.73
C MET A 107 -9.45 -14.96 10.62
N GLY A 108 -9.93 -15.23 11.84
CA GLY A 108 -9.24 -16.08 12.80
C GLY A 108 -9.12 -17.55 12.35
N PRO A 109 -8.65 -18.43 13.24
CA PRO A 109 -8.35 -18.17 14.66
C PRO A 109 -7.15 -17.22 14.84
N TYR A 110 -7.23 -16.36 15.84
CA TYR A 110 -6.20 -15.36 16.18
C TYR A 110 -5.19 -15.90 17.22
N LEU A 111 -5.39 -17.12 17.71
CA LEU A 111 -4.46 -17.85 18.56
C LEU A 111 -4.03 -19.13 17.80
N GLU A 112 -2.74 -19.30 17.56
CA GLU A 112 -2.20 -20.39 16.72
C GLU A 112 -2.24 -21.77 17.40
N SER A 113 -2.17 -21.81 18.73
CA SER A 113 -2.42 -23.00 19.55
C SER A 113 -2.95 -22.52 20.90
N PRO A 114 -4.20 -22.83 21.30
CA PRO A 114 -4.57 -22.65 22.71
C PRO A 114 -3.58 -23.54 23.49
N PHE A 115 -2.94 -22.97 24.50
CA PHE A 115 -1.68 -23.46 25.04
C PHE A 115 -1.77 -24.91 25.58
N SER A 116 -0.61 -25.50 25.84
CA SER A 116 -0.38 -26.96 25.84
C SER A 116 -1.45 -27.84 26.51
N SER A 117 -2.14 -28.66 25.69
CA SER A 117 -2.89 -29.90 26.04
C SER A 117 -4.43 -29.86 25.96
N GLY A 118 -5.06 -28.81 25.45
CA GLY A 118 -6.52 -28.83 25.25
C GLY A 118 -7.12 -27.61 24.55
N SER A 119 -8.34 -27.76 24.01
CA SER A 119 -9.03 -26.73 23.22
C SER A 119 -9.51 -25.49 24.02
N SER A 120 -9.22 -25.41 25.33
CA SER A 120 -9.69 -24.34 26.23
C SER A 120 -8.60 -23.76 27.13
N ASP A 121 -7.34 -24.12 26.93
CA ASP A 121 -6.23 -23.76 27.83
C ASP A 121 -5.99 -22.25 27.91
N PHE A 122 -6.26 -21.53 26.80
CA PHE A 122 -6.19 -20.06 26.71
C PHE A 122 -7.14 -19.29 27.65
N LYS A 123 -8.02 -19.99 28.39
CA LYS A 123 -8.95 -19.38 29.35
C LYS A 123 -8.45 -19.46 30.77
N THR A 124 -7.41 -20.25 31.04
CA THR A 124 -6.86 -20.46 32.37
C THR A 124 -5.45 -19.92 32.45
N ASP A 125 -5.05 -19.47 33.63
CA ASP A 125 -3.70 -19.02 33.94
C ASP A 125 -2.79 -20.19 34.31
N GLY A 126 -1.50 -19.91 34.58
CA GLY A 126 -0.51 -20.90 34.97
C GLY A 126 -0.77 -21.60 36.31
N TRP A 127 -1.75 -21.16 37.09
CA TRP A 127 -2.25 -21.86 38.29
C TRP A 127 -3.54 -22.65 38.02
N GLY A 128 -3.99 -22.72 36.77
CA GLY A 128 -5.20 -23.41 36.33
C GLY A 128 -6.49 -22.68 36.65
N LYS A 129 -6.45 -21.37 36.94
CA LYS A 129 -7.63 -20.55 37.27
C LYS A 129 -8.07 -19.74 36.07
N ALA A 130 -9.39 -19.54 35.93
CA ALA A 130 -9.91 -18.82 34.77
C ALA A 130 -9.50 -17.34 34.77
N TYR A 131 -9.05 -16.85 33.61
CA TYR A 131 -8.86 -15.42 33.38
C TYR A 131 -10.18 -14.67 33.49
N ILE A 132 -10.12 -13.47 34.07
CA ILE A 132 -11.23 -12.53 34.12
C ILE A 132 -11.08 -11.54 32.98
N TYR A 133 -11.96 -11.63 31.99
CA TYR A 133 -12.05 -10.67 30.90
C TYR A 133 -13.22 -9.71 31.11
N SER A 134 -12.95 -8.41 31.05
CA SER A 134 -13.94 -7.35 31.19
C SER A 134 -13.76 -6.30 30.11
N THR A 135 -14.86 -5.87 29.49
CA THR A 135 -14.94 -4.75 28.54
C THR A 135 -15.51 -3.48 29.19
N SER A 136 -15.54 -3.45 30.53
CA SER A 136 -16.02 -2.28 31.27
C SER A 136 -15.01 -1.15 31.16
N GLN A 137 -15.46 0.01 30.66
CA GLN A 137 -14.58 1.17 30.47
C GLN A 137 -14.36 1.92 31.78
N TYR A 138 -13.13 2.38 32.00
CA TYR A 138 -12.79 3.29 33.10
C TYR A 138 -11.57 4.14 32.74
N ALA A 139 -11.40 5.27 33.43
CA ALA A 139 -10.30 6.20 33.19
C ALA A 139 -9.40 6.27 34.43
N PRO A 140 -8.25 5.56 34.47
CA PRO A 140 -7.30 5.66 35.58
C PRO A 140 -6.65 7.05 35.69
N SER A 141 -6.62 7.82 34.61
CA SER A 141 -6.09 9.19 34.57
C SER A 141 -6.75 10.00 33.44
N PRO A 142 -6.74 11.36 33.51
CA PRO A 142 -7.27 12.18 32.43
C PRO A 142 -6.57 11.88 31.09
N GLY A 143 -7.36 11.58 30.05
CA GLY A 143 -6.84 11.23 28.72
C GLY A 143 -6.44 9.76 28.55
N ASP A 144 -6.41 8.97 29.63
CA ASP A 144 -6.11 7.54 29.58
C ASP A 144 -7.39 6.76 29.88
N THR A 145 -8.01 6.20 28.84
CA THR A 145 -9.24 5.40 28.96
C THR A 145 -8.93 3.95 28.68
N VAL A 146 -9.17 3.09 29.66
CA VAL A 146 -9.11 1.63 29.49
C VAL A 146 -10.46 1.16 28.98
N VAL A 147 -10.45 0.35 27.91
CA VAL A 147 -11.66 -0.18 27.27
C VAL A 147 -11.84 -1.68 27.49
N ALA A 148 -10.78 -2.39 27.87
CA ALA A 148 -10.87 -3.76 28.34
C ALA A 148 -9.71 -4.11 29.28
N LYS A 149 -9.91 -5.15 30.09
CA LYS A 149 -8.93 -5.69 31.02
C LYS A 149 -9.01 -7.22 31.03
N ILE A 150 -7.85 -7.87 31.02
CA ILE A 150 -7.72 -9.32 31.28
C ILE A 150 -6.90 -9.48 32.56
N SER A 151 -7.32 -10.36 33.47
CA SER A 151 -6.67 -10.53 34.78
C SER A 151 -6.60 -11.98 35.23
N SER A 152 -5.47 -12.37 35.82
CA SER A 152 -5.31 -13.53 36.69
C SER A 152 -5.33 -13.06 38.15
N LEU A 153 -5.97 -13.83 39.02
CA LEU A 153 -6.05 -13.59 40.47
C LEU A 153 -4.87 -14.23 41.24
N GLY A 154 -3.79 -14.59 40.55
CA GLY A 154 -2.60 -15.17 41.16
C GLY A 154 -2.80 -16.53 41.85
N ALA A 155 -1.82 -16.92 42.66
CA ALA A 155 -1.74 -18.22 43.32
C ALA A 155 -2.86 -18.46 44.34
N ASP A 156 -3.44 -17.43 44.96
CA ASP A 156 -4.52 -17.55 45.93
C ASP A 156 -5.93 -17.51 45.30
N GLY A 157 -6.08 -16.89 44.12
CA GLY A 157 -7.33 -16.85 43.37
C GLY A 157 -8.30 -15.85 43.96
N VAL A 158 -7.79 -14.85 44.68
CA VAL A 158 -8.55 -13.81 45.36
C VAL A 158 -8.03 -12.46 44.89
N VAL A 159 -8.94 -11.51 44.70
CA VAL A 159 -8.56 -10.14 44.32
C VAL A 159 -7.61 -9.55 45.35
N GLY A 160 -6.46 -9.05 44.90
CA GLY A 160 -5.44 -8.41 45.71
C GLY A 160 -4.20 -9.28 45.89
N GLY A 161 -3.77 -9.50 47.13
CA GLY A 161 -2.61 -10.33 47.46
C GLY A 161 -1.24 -9.66 47.36
N MET A 162 -0.19 -10.42 47.66
CA MET A 162 1.22 -9.99 47.58
C MET A 162 2.10 -11.13 47.04
N GLY A 163 3.18 -10.80 46.34
CA GLY A 163 4.06 -11.83 45.76
C GLY A 163 3.34 -12.60 44.66
N TYR A 164 3.36 -13.93 44.70
CA TYR A 164 2.65 -14.76 43.72
C TYR A 164 1.13 -14.80 43.92
N ASP A 165 0.65 -14.33 45.08
CA ASP A 165 -0.78 -14.12 45.32
C ASP A 165 -1.26 -12.80 44.69
N SER A 166 -0.37 -11.97 44.12
CA SER A 166 -0.79 -10.69 43.54
C SER A 166 -1.47 -10.86 42.18
N ASP A 167 -2.53 -10.08 41.96
CA ASP A 167 -3.22 -10.02 40.66
C ASP A 167 -2.27 -9.61 39.52
N ILE A 168 -2.32 -10.35 38.40
CA ILE A 168 -1.60 -10.03 37.17
C ILE A 168 -2.62 -9.57 36.13
N PHE A 169 -2.37 -8.45 35.45
CA PHE A 169 -3.32 -7.95 34.47
C PHE A 169 -2.69 -7.19 33.32
N ILE A 170 -3.43 -7.17 32.20
CA ILE A 170 -3.17 -6.31 31.06
C ILE A 170 -4.41 -5.47 30.79
N GLU A 171 -4.19 -4.21 30.46
CA GLU A 171 -5.23 -3.24 30.12
C GLU A 171 -5.11 -2.86 28.65
N ILE A 172 -6.24 -2.85 27.97
CA ILE A 172 -6.37 -2.42 26.58
C ILE A 172 -6.90 -0.99 26.62
N LYS A 173 -6.09 -0.06 26.11
CA LYS A 173 -6.40 1.37 26.09
C LYS A 173 -7.23 1.72 24.86
N LYS A 174 -8.04 2.78 24.97
CA LYS A 174 -8.91 3.27 23.89
C LYS A 174 -8.11 3.60 22.62
N ASP A 175 -6.95 4.22 22.79
CA ASP A 175 -6.05 4.60 21.70
C ASP A 175 -5.37 3.42 21.01
N ALA A 176 -5.44 2.20 21.58
CA ALA A 176 -4.97 0.95 20.98
C ALA A 176 -6.06 0.22 20.17
N VAL A 177 -7.31 0.70 20.23
CA VAL A 177 -8.46 0.10 19.55
C VAL A 177 -9.06 1.06 18.53
N LEU A 178 -9.05 2.36 18.85
CA LEU A 178 -9.64 3.42 18.06
C LEU A 178 -8.59 4.47 17.69
N SER A 179 -8.87 5.20 16.62
CA SER A 179 -8.04 6.24 16.04
C SER A 179 -8.91 7.42 15.66
N ASP A 180 -8.34 8.62 15.77
CA ASP A 180 -8.95 9.83 15.23
C ASP A 180 -8.27 10.12 13.90
N VAL A 181 -9.08 10.33 12.85
CA VAL A 181 -8.61 10.45 11.47
C VAL A 181 -8.85 11.86 10.97
N GLU A 182 -7.81 12.49 10.46
CA GLU A 182 -7.87 13.80 9.82
C GLU A 182 -7.24 13.75 8.43
N GLY A 183 -7.59 14.73 7.61
CA GLY A 183 -7.01 14.88 6.28
C GLY A 183 -7.63 16.07 5.57
N CYS A 184 -7.14 16.37 4.37
CA CYS A 184 -7.70 17.39 3.52
C CYS A 184 -7.94 16.84 2.11
N VAL A 185 -8.94 17.40 1.44
CA VAL A 185 -9.28 17.07 0.05
C VAL A 185 -9.01 18.29 -0.80
N LEU A 186 -8.12 18.12 -1.77
CA LEU A 186 -7.70 19.15 -2.71
C LEU A 186 -8.09 18.71 -4.12
N ASP A 187 -8.42 19.67 -4.97
CA ASP A 187 -8.59 19.40 -6.39
C ASP A 187 -7.24 19.27 -7.12
N VAL A 188 -7.27 19.09 -8.44
CA VAL A 188 -6.05 18.97 -9.26
C VAL A 188 -5.20 20.25 -9.30
N SER A 189 -5.79 21.39 -8.97
CA SER A 189 -5.13 22.70 -8.90
C SER A 189 -4.53 22.94 -7.51
N GLY A 190 -4.80 22.06 -6.55
CA GLY A 190 -4.42 22.22 -5.15
C GLY A 190 -5.41 23.08 -4.34
N ASP A 191 -6.58 23.40 -4.90
CA ASP A 191 -7.61 24.17 -4.21
C ASP A 191 -8.48 23.27 -3.30
N PRO A 192 -8.94 23.77 -2.14
CA PRO A 192 -9.70 22.96 -1.19
C PRO A 192 -11.10 22.61 -1.70
N VAL A 193 -11.46 21.34 -1.59
CA VAL A 193 -12.82 20.86 -1.92
C VAL A 193 -13.71 21.00 -0.69
N ILE A 194 -14.61 21.98 -0.70
CA ILE A 194 -15.48 22.34 0.42
C ILE A 194 -16.78 21.50 0.41
N ASN A 195 -17.28 21.13 1.59
CA ASN A 195 -18.52 20.35 1.78
C ASN A 195 -18.54 18.99 1.06
N ALA A 196 -17.37 18.39 0.83
CA ALA A 196 -17.29 17.00 0.42
C ALA A 196 -17.59 16.10 1.61
N THR A 197 -18.43 15.08 1.42
CA THR A 197 -18.64 14.04 2.42
C THR A 197 -17.51 13.04 2.36
N ILE A 198 -16.79 12.90 3.45
CA ILE A 198 -15.75 11.90 3.64
C ILE A 198 -16.38 10.73 4.36
N ARG A 199 -16.22 9.52 3.83
CA ARG A 199 -16.72 8.30 4.45
C ARG A 199 -15.59 7.34 4.71
N ILE A 200 -15.47 6.88 5.96
CA ILE A 200 -14.58 5.80 6.33
C ILE A 200 -15.42 4.55 6.55
N TYR A 201 -15.18 3.56 5.72
CA TYR A 201 -15.73 2.22 5.82
C TYR A 201 -14.93 1.41 6.84
N GLU A 202 -15.63 0.91 7.85
CA GLU A 202 -15.05 0.12 8.93
C GLU A 202 -15.98 -1.01 9.35
N PRO A 203 -15.47 -2.09 9.97
CA PRO A 203 -16.32 -3.11 10.57
C PRO A 203 -16.98 -2.60 11.86
N ASN A 204 -18.19 -3.06 12.18
CA ASN A 204 -19.02 -2.53 13.27
C ASN A 204 -18.85 -3.21 14.64
N GLY A 205 -17.80 -4.01 14.83
CA GLY A 205 -17.63 -4.87 16.02
C GLY A 205 -18.29 -6.24 15.93
N LEU A 206 -19.07 -6.52 14.87
CA LEU A 206 -19.67 -7.83 14.57
C LEU A 206 -19.18 -8.44 13.25
N GLY A 207 -18.15 -7.82 12.64
CA GLY A 207 -17.63 -8.21 11.33
C GLY A 207 -18.53 -7.81 10.16
N VAL A 208 -19.41 -6.82 10.36
CA VAL A 208 -20.27 -6.26 9.31
C VAL A 208 -19.79 -4.85 8.98
N LEU A 209 -19.74 -4.53 7.69
CA LEU A 209 -19.31 -3.23 7.22
C LEU A 209 -20.31 -2.13 7.62
N THR A 210 -19.79 -1.03 8.14
CA THR A 210 -20.50 0.20 8.47
C THR A 210 -19.66 1.39 8.00
N THR A 211 -20.18 2.60 8.14
CA THR A 211 -19.46 3.83 7.82
C THR A 211 -19.46 4.81 8.98
N LYS A 212 -18.44 5.65 9.00
CA LYS A 212 -18.42 6.94 9.69
C LYS A 212 -18.15 8.04 8.69
N ASP A 213 -18.78 9.19 8.88
CA ASP A 213 -18.69 10.28 7.92
C ASP A 213 -18.62 11.65 8.58
N ASP A 214 -17.97 12.57 7.87
CA ASP A 214 -17.93 13.99 8.19
C ASP A 214 -17.81 14.81 6.89
N LEU A 215 -18.00 16.12 6.99
CA LEU A 215 -17.85 17.06 5.88
C LEU A 215 -16.51 17.78 5.93
N THR A 216 -15.94 18.05 4.75
CA THR A 216 -14.80 18.97 4.66
C THR A 216 -15.23 20.40 4.99
N ASP A 217 -14.39 21.09 5.75
CA ASP A 217 -14.59 22.48 6.14
C ASP A 217 -14.19 23.48 5.04
N GLY A 218 -14.17 24.78 5.36
CA GLY A 218 -13.79 25.85 4.43
C GLY A 218 -12.33 25.80 3.97
N THR A 219 -11.50 24.95 4.57
CA THR A 219 -10.12 24.67 4.16
C THR A 219 -9.97 23.32 3.46
N GLY A 220 -11.08 22.62 3.19
CA GLY A 220 -11.08 21.30 2.57
C GLY A 220 -10.70 20.17 3.52
N CYS A 221 -10.59 20.44 4.83
CA CYS A 221 -10.11 19.47 5.82
C CYS A 221 -11.26 18.87 6.65
N TYR A 222 -11.06 17.68 7.19
CA TYR A 222 -12.06 16.93 7.95
C TYR A 222 -11.47 16.24 9.19
N THR A 223 -12.32 15.84 10.13
CA THR A 223 -11.90 15.04 11.29
C THR A 223 -12.97 14.02 11.69
N ILE A 224 -12.69 12.74 11.49
CA ILE A 224 -13.59 11.64 11.89
C ILE A 224 -13.03 10.96 13.13
N LEU A 225 -13.80 10.98 14.21
CA LEU A 225 -13.37 10.48 15.52
C LEU A 225 -13.66 8.99 15.75
N ALA A 226 -12.80 8.38 16.56
CA ALA A 226 -12.98 7.07 17.15
C ALA A 226 -13.16 5.92 16.13
N VAL A 227 -12.54 6.02 14.95
CA VAL A 227 -12.53 4.96 13.92
C VAL A 227 -11.74 3.76 14.44
N SER A 228 -12.22 2.55 14.25
CA SER A 228 -11.52 1.33 14.63
C SER A 228 -10.19 1.17 13.89
N GLN A 229 -9.16 0.69 14.59
CA GLN A 229 -7.83 0.47 14.02
C GLN A 229 -7.77 -0.69 13.04
N GLY A 230 -6.89 -0.54 12.05
CA GLY A 230 -6.67 -1.52 11.00
C GLY A 230 -6.70 -0.90 9.63
N ILE A 231 -6.76 -1.77 8.63
CA ILE A 231 -6.95 -1.36 7.24
C ILE A 231 -8.39 -0.89 7.08
N ARG A 232 -8.58 0.34 6.64
CA ARG A 232 -9.88 0.96 6.36
C ARG A 232 -9.95 1.46 4.94
N SER A 233 -11.15 1.75 4.49
CA SER A 233 -11.39 2.34 3.18
C SER A 233 -12.01 3.71 3.33
N VAL A 234 -11.45 4.68 2.63
CA VAL A 234 -11.87 6.07 2.67
C VAL A 234 -12.43 6.44 1.32
N THR A 235 -13.61 7.02 1.29
CA THR A 235 -14.25 7.52 0.09
C THR A 235 -14.57 8.99 0.26
N ILE A 236 -14.68 9.67 -0.87
CA ILE A 236 -15.01 11.08 -0.93
C ILE A 236 -16.18 11.24 -1.87
N GLN A 237 -17.18 11.98 -1.43
CA GLN A 237 -18.29 12.41 -2.26
C GLN A 237 -18.33 13.94 -2.27
N PRO A 238 -17.99 14.60 -3.39
CA PRO A 238 -18.18 16.03 -3.54
C PRO A 238 -19.65 16.43 -3.29
N ALA A 239 -19.91 17.67 -2.87
CA ALA A 239 -21.26 18.13 -2.46
C ALA A 239 -22.37 17.86 -3.49
N SER A 240 -22.02 17.80 -4.79
CA SER A 240 -22.94 17.50 -5.90
C SER A 240 -22.49 16.29 -6.73
N GLY A 241 -21.53 15.50 -6.27
CA GLY A 241 -20.99 14.33 -6.98
C GLY A 241 -21.49 13.01 -6.38
N ILE A 242 -21.06 11.90 -6.97
CA ILE A 242 -21.17 10.60 -6.29
C ILE A 242 -19.91 10.31 -5.49
N GLU A 243 -20.02 9.28 -4.67
CA GLU A 243 -18.92 8.76 -3.89
C GLU A 243 -17.85 8.10 -4.78
N SER A 244 -16.59 8.43 -4.52
CA SER A 244 -15.42 7.85 -5.16
C SER A 244 -15.29 6.35 -4.88
N GLU A 245 -14.40 5.70 -5.64
CA GLU A 245 -13.85 4.41 -5.23
C GLU A 245 -13.14 4.53 -3.87
N GLY A 246 -13.05 3.40 -3.16
CA GLY A 246 -12.42 3.35 -1.85
C GLY A 246 -10.91 3.44 -1.91
N TYR A 247 -10.33 4.36 -1.16
CA TYR A 247 -8.89 4.47 -0.92
C TYR A 247 -8.52 3.69 0.33
N ARG A 248 -7.61 2.73 0.18
CA ARG A 248 -7.13 1.93 1.32
C ARG A 248 -6.22 2.79 2.21
N SER A 249 -6.50 2.81 3.50
CA SER A 249 -5.68 3.49 4.51
C SER A 249 -5.43 2.57 5.70
N THR A 250 -4.24 2.67 6.28
CA THR A 250 -3.83 1.89 7.45
C THR A 250 -3.93 2.78 8.70
N LEU A 251 -4.91 2.50 9.57
CA LEU A 251 -5.14 3.27 10.78
C LEU A 251 -4.45 2.61 11.98
N GLY A 252 -3.38 3.25 12.46
CA GLY A 252 -2.61 2.85 13.63
C GLY A 252 -3.07 3.55 14.92
N ARG A 253 -2.25 3.46 15.96
CA ARG A 253 -2.54 4.00 17.29
C ARG A 253 -2.69 5.53 17.28
N GLY A 254 -3.78 6.05 17.87
CA GLY A 254 -3.98 7.48 18.11
C GLY A 254 -4.42 8.29 16.89
N PHE A 255 -3.76 9.42 16.63
CA PHE A 255 -4.10 10.34 15.54
C PHE A 255 -3.46 9.89 14.22
N VAL A 256 -4.24 9.85 13.16
CA VAL A 256 -3.80 9.49 11.81
C VAL A 256 -4.16 10.60 10.83
N THR A 257 -3.14 11.25 10.27
CA THR A 257 -3.29 12.19 9.16
C THR A 257 -3.20 11.42 7.85
N LEU A 258 -4.26 11.46 7.05
CA LEU A 258 -4.27 10.87 5.71
C LEU A 258 -3.60 11.82 4.71
N PRO A 259 -2.93 11.28 3.67
CA PRO A 259 -2.40 12.10 2.59
C PRO A 259 -3.54 12.82 1.86
N ASP A 260 -3.23 14.00 1.31
CA ASP A 260 -4.17 14.77 0.51
C ASP A 260 -4.66 13.93 -0.68
N ILE A 261 -5.98 13.85 -0.84
CA ILE A 261 -6.57 13.10 -1.95
C ILE A 261 -6.83 14.08 -3.09
N ALA A 262 -6.04 13.98 -4.17
CA ALA A 262 -6.13 14.82 -5.37
C ALA A 262 -6.79 14.10 -6.56
N GLY A 263 -7.42 14.86 -7.47
CA GLY A 263 -7.91 14.33 -8.76
C GLY A 263 -9.30 13.68 -8.76
N LEU A 264 -10.08 13.83 -7.70
CA LEU A 264 -11.45 13.33 -7.62
C LEU A 264 -12.47 14.36 -8.11
N GLY A 265 -13.51 13.90 -8.81
CA GLY A 265 -14.56 14.80 -9.32
C GLY A 265 -14.15 15.60 -10.55
N THR A 266 -13.29 15.05 -11.41
CA THR A 266 -12.86 15.69 -12.67
C THR A 266 -12.74 14.70 -13.82
N ILE A 267 -12.48 15.20 -15.02
CA ILE A 267 -12.01 14.41 -16.16
C ILE A 267 -10.48 14.35 -16.05
N ILE A 268 -9.91 13.15 -16.06
CA ILE A 268 -8.45 12.95 -15.99
C ILE A 268 -7.88 12.54 -17.34
N LEU A 269 -6.62 12.86 -17.58
CA LEU A 269 -5.84 12.28 -18.69
C LEU A 269 -5.48 10.83 -18.34
N VAL A 270 -5.61 9.93 -19.32
CA VAL A 270 -5.12 8.57 -19.26
C VAL A 270 -4.02 8.40 -20.31
N GLY A 271 -2.86 7.92 -19.87
CA GLY A 271 -1.71 7.76 -20.75
C GLY A 271 -0.98 9.08 -21.07
N ILE A 272 -0.24 9.08 -22.17
CA ILE A 272 0.60 10.20 -22.60
C ILE A 272 0.05 10.70 -23.94
N PRO A 273 -0.12 12.01 -24.15
CA PRO A 273 -0.52 12.54 -25.44
C PRO A 273 0.52 12.22 -26.51
N LYS A 274 0.08 11.68 -27.64
CA LYS A 274 0.91 11.29 -28.77
C LYS A 274 0.74 12.31 -29.89
N ALA A 275 1.86 12.83 -30.39
CA ALA A 275 1.88 13.42 -31.72
C ALA A 275 1.92 12.26 -32.72
N SER A 276 0.90 12.14 -33.56
CA SER A 276 0.69 11.07 -34.54
C SER A 276 0.54 11.66 -35.95
N GLY A 277 0.09 10.86 -36.91
CA GLY A 277 0.14 11.26 -38.32
C GLY A 277 1.50 11.01 -38.97
N SER A 278 1.58 11.29 -40.27
CA SER A 278 2.77 11.00 -41.10
C SER A 278 3.96 11.94 -40.86
N ASN A 279 3.67 13.12 -40.32
CA ASN A 279 4.56 14.23 -40.02
C ASN A 279 4.46 14.71 -38.55
N GLY A 280 3.68 14.03 -37.70
CA GLY A 280 3.41 14.50 -36.33
C GLY A 280 2.31 15.56 -36.26
N GLU A 281 1.40 15.56 -37.24
CA GLU A 281 0.32 16.51 -37.49
C GLU A 281 -0.99 16.20 -36.76
N ASP A 282 -1.07 15.09 -36.03
CA ASP A 282 -2.25 14.71 -35.27
C ASP A 282 -1.92 14.68 -33.76
N LEU A 283 -2.88 15.02 -32.89
CA LEU A 283 -2.77 14.89 -31.43
C LEU A 283 -3.74 13.85 -30.90
N ASP A 284 -3.23 12.72 -30.43
CA ASP A 284 -4.02 11.67 -29.80
C ASP A 284 -3.78 11.66 -28.28
N PHE A 285 -4.85 11.61 -27.50
CA PHE A 285 -4.77 11.38 -26.05
C PHE A 285 -6.04 10.73 -25.51
N GLU A 286 -5.97 10.07 -24.37
CA GLU A 286 -7.14 9.47 -23.73
C GLU A 286 -7.55 10.27 -22.49
N ILE A 287 -8.85 10.37 -22.27
CA ILE A 287 -9.42 10.92 -21.03
C ILE A 287 -10.30 9.89 -20.36
N GLN A 288 -10.44 9.97 -19.04
CA GLN A 288 -11.39 9.16 -18.28
C GLN A 288 -12.29 10.06 -17.45
N ASN A 289 -13.59 9.78 -17.50
CA ASN A 289 -14.56 10.43 -16.63
C ASN A 289 -14.44 9.85 -15.21
N LYS A 290 -14.04 10.68 -14.25
CA LYS A 290 -13.98 10.37 -12.81
C LYS A 290 -14.87 11.30 -12.00
N LEU A 291 -15.90 11.85 -12.64
CA LEU A 291 -16.94 12.67 -11.98
C LEU A 291 -17.92 11.81 -11.20
N GLY A 292 -17.97 10.52 -11.54
CA GLY A 292 -18.89 9.61 -10.91
C GLY A 292 -20.34 9.72 -11.43
N GLU A 293 -20.59 10.59 -12.41
CA GLU A 293 -21.85 10.64 -13.14
C GLU A 293 -21.59 10.61 -14.63
N ASP A 294 -22.57 10.14 -15.39
CA ASP A 294 -22.53 10.21 -16.85
C ASP A 294 -22.64 11.68 -17.27
N ILE A 295 -21.66 12.17 -18.02
CA ILE A 295 -21.68 13.51 -18.58
C ILE A 295 -21.88 13.48 -20.09
N THR A 296 -22.33 14.60 -20.65
CA THR A 296 -22.32 14.82 -22.09
C THR A 296 -21.45 16.02 -22.41
N ILE A 297 -20.35 15.80 -23.15
CA ILE A 297 -19.52 16.87 -23.68
C ILE A 297 -20.28 17.54 -24.81
N VAL A 298 -20.44 18.86 -24.71
CA VAL A 298 -21.15 19.69 -25.69
C VAL A 298 -20.23 20.68 -26.40
N ASP A 299 -19.01 20.86 -25.89
CA ASP A 299 -18.02 21.72 -26.51
C ASP A 299 -16.60 21.39 -26.05
N PHE A 300 -15.62 21.97 -26.73
CA PHE A 300 -14.21 21.77 -26.46
C PHE A 300 -13.39 23.01 -26.84
N SER A 301 -12.31 23.27 -26.11
CA SER A 301 -11.26 24.20 -26.51
C SER A 301 -9.91 23.67 -26.03
N VAL A 302 -8.83 24.02 -26.73
CA VAL A 302 -7.47 23.65 -26.34
C VAL A 302 -6.55 24.86 -26.47
N VAL A 303 -5.72 25.10 -25.47
CA VAL A 303 -4.74 26.20 -25.43
C VAL A 303 -3.35 25.59 -25.57
N TYR A 304 -2.54 26.12 -26.49
CA TYR A 304 -1.15 25.71 -26.70
C TYR A 304 -0.17 26.72 -26.07
N THR A 305 0.96 26.23 -25.57
CA THR A 305 2.03 27.06 -24.98
C THR A 305 3.38 26.71 -25.63
N PRO A 306 4.19 27.69 -26.08
CA PRO A 306 3.89 29.12 -26.14
C PRO A 306 2.97 29.47 -27.34
N PHE A 307 1.97 30.32 -27.10
CA PHE A 307 1.14 30.92 -28.16
C PHE A 307 1.32 32.43 -28.19
N ASP A 308 1.75 32.97 -29.33
CA ASP A 308 2.09 34.39 -29.49
C ASP A 308 0.88 35.27 -29.88
N GLY A 309 -0.31 34.68 -30.02
CA GLY A 309 -1.55 35.38 -30.39
C GLY A 309 -1.73 35.64 -31.89
N VAL A 310 -0.77 35.28 -32.75
CA VAL A 310 -0.77 35.60 -34.20
C VAL A 310 -0.54 34.36 -35.06
N THR A 311 0.38 33.49 -34.65
CA THR A 311 0.78 32.25 -35.32
C THR A 311 0.77 31.11 -34.32
N GLY A 312 -0.17 30.19 -34.47
CA GLY A 312 -0.21 29.00 -33.63
C GLY A 312 -0.94 27.85 -34.32
N PRO A 313 -0.73 26.62 -33.81
CA PRO A 313 -1.31 25.43 -34.37
C PRO A 313 -2.84 25.51 -34.43
N LYS A 314 -3.41 25.09 -35.56
CA LYS A 314 -4.85 24.93 -35.77
C LYS A 314 -5.13 23.51 -36.24
N TYR A 315 -6.08 22.82 -35.61
CA TYR A 315 -6.50 21.49 -36.06
C TYR A 315 -7.77 21.59 -36.91
N GLY A 316 -7.87 20.76 -37.94
CA GLY A 316 -8.99 20.74 -38.90
C GLY A 316 -10.18 19.93 -38.41
N SER A 317 -9.96 18.89 -37.60
CA SER A 317 -11.05 18.07 -37.07
C SER A 317 -10.75 17.48 -35.68
N MET A 318 -11.81 17.08 -34.98
CA MET A 318 -11.74 16.43 -33.68
C MET A 318 -12.61 15.18 -33.66
N LYS A 319 -12.08 14.08 -33.13
CA LYS A 319 -12.81 12.83 -32.86
C LYS A 319 -12.90 12.57 -31.36
N ILE A 320 -14.02 12.00 -30.92
CA ILE A 320 -14.22 11.55 -29.54
C ILE A 320 -14.74 10.11 -29.54
N GLY A 321 -13.91 9.17 -29.10
CA GLY A 321 -14.23 7.75 -29.09
C GLY A 321 -14.40 7.14 -30.49
N GLY A 322 -13.80 7.73 -31.52
CA GLY A 322 -13.80 7.25 -32.91
C GLY A 322 -14.54 8.15 -33.91
N PRO A 323 -15.84 8.47 -33.70
CA PRO A 323 -16.59 9.38 -34.57
C PRO A 323 -16.04 10.81 -34.55
N VAL A 324 -16.15 11.51 -35.69
CA VAL A 324 -15.84 12.95 -35.79
C VAL A 324 -16.87 13.74 -34.99
N ALA A 325 -16.43 14.37 -33.91
CA ALA A 325 -17.25 15.23 -33.07
C ALA A 325 -17.34 16.65 -33.65
N TRP A 326 -16.31 17.10 -34.37
CA TRP A 326 -16.26 18.42 -34.98
C TRP A 326 -15.28 18.47 -36.14
N SER A 327 -15.54 19.32 -37.14
CA SER A 327 -14.57 19.65 -38.20
C SER A 327 -14.84 21.03 -38.80
N SER A 328 -13.81 21.67 -39.32
CA SER A 328 -13.91 22.95 -40.03
C SER A 328 -12.79 23.13 -41.05
N ALA A 329 -13.13 23.68 -42.22
CA ALA A 329 -12.12 24.03 -43.22
C ALA A 329 -11.18 25.17 -42.77
N ALA A 330 -11.60 25.98 -41.80
CA ALA A 330 -10.78 27.08 -41.26
C ALA A 330 -9.86 26.63 -40.10
N GLY A 331 -10.07 25.41 -39.58
CA GLY A 331 -9.43 24.90 -38.37
C GLY A 331 -9.80 25.66 -37.09
N ALA A 332 -9.44 25.09 -35.94
CA ALA A 332 -9.59 25.71 -34.63
C ALA A 332 -8.22 25.99 -34.02
N GLY A 333 -7.95 27.26 -33.70
CA GLY A 333 -6.70 27.68 -33.06
C GLY A 333 -6.75 27.63 -31.54
N SER A 334 -5.62 27.97 -30.93
CA SER A 334 -5.44 28.07 -29.47
C SER A 334 -6.58 28.85 -28.79
N GLY A 335 -7.23 28.24 -27.81
CA GLY A 335 -8.29 28.81 -26.98
C GLY A 335 -9.64 29.03 -27.68
N VAL A 336 -9.77 28.65 -28.95
CA VAL A 336 -11.05 28.81 -29.66
C VAL A 336 -12.02 27.72 -29.26
N LEU A 337 -13.25 28.14 -28.94
CA LEU A 337 -14.34 27.25 -28.61
C LEU A 337 -14.95 26.67 -29.89
N LEU A 338 -15.01 25.33 -30.01
CA LEU A 338 -15.35 24.66 -31.26
C LEU A 338 -16.76 24.99 -31.77
N SER A 339 -17.74 25.11 -30.88
CA SER A 339 -19.12 25.47 -31.24
C SER A 339 -19.26 26.85 -31.91
N THR A 340 -18.29 27.75 -31.70
CA THR A 340 -18.30 29.09 -32.32
C THR A 340 -17.88 29.06 -33.78
N LEU A 341 -17.17 28.01 -34.21
CA LEU A 341 -16.67 27.85 -35.56
C LEU A 341 -17.54 26.93 -36.42
N ASN A 342 -18.07 25.85 -35.84
CA ASN A 342 -18.96 24.92 -36.51
C ASN A 342 -19.78 24.10 -35.51
N THR A 343 -20.72 23.29 -35.99
CA THR A 343 -21.54 22.42 -35.14
C THR A 343 -20.67 21.37 -34.43
N PHE A 344 -20.74 21.32 -33.11
CA PHE A 344 -20.14 20.28 -32.29
C PHE A 344 -21.16 19.18 -32.01
N SER A 345 -20.82 17.93 -32.30
CA SER A 345 -21.66 16.76 -31.99
C SER A 345 -21.45 16.37 -30.53
N SER A 346 -22.49 16.57 -29.72
CA SER A 346 -22.45 16.22 -28.30
C SER A 346 -22.11 14.73 -28.11
N THR A 347 -21.21 14.42 -27.19
CA THR A 347 -20.73 13.05 -26.97
C THR A 347 -20.88 12.66 -25.50
N PRO A 348 -21.63 11.59 -25.17
CA PRO A 348 -21.73 11.09 -23.81
C PRO A 348 -20.43 10.38 -23.40
N ILE A 349 -20.03 10.62 -22.15
CA ILE A 349 -18.94 9.92 -21.48
C ILE A 349 -19.51 9.38 -20.18
N ASN A 350 -19.77 8.07 -20.18
CA ASN A 350 -20.27 7.41 -18.98
C ASN A 350 -19.23 7.50 -17.86
N ASP A 351 -19.68 7.39 -16.61
CA ASP A 351 -18.77 7.32 -15.48
C ASP A 351 -17.75 6.18 -15.64
N ASN A 352 -16.51 6.44 -15.23
CA ASN A 352 -15.35 5.58 -15.36
C ASN A 352 -14.98 5.15 -16.80
N ALA A 353 -15.69 5.63 -17.81
CA ALA A 353 -15.37 5.32 -19.20
C ALA A 353 -14.17 6.13 -19.68
N THR A 354 -13.25 5.45 -20.36
CA THR A 354 -12.16 6.08 -21.10
C THR A 354 -12.61 6.41 -22.52
N LYS A 355 -12.23 7.60 -23.01
CA LYS A 355 -12.46 8.06 -24.39
C LYS A 355 -11.15 8.54 -25.00
N ALA A 356 -10.84 8.01 -26.17
CA ALA A 356 -9.80 8.56 -27.03
C ALA A 356 -10.28 9.88 -27.65
N ILE A 357 -9.40 10.87 -27.62
CA ILE A 357 -9.53 12.18 -28.26
C ILE A 357 -8.44 12.26 -29.32
N SER A 358 -8.84 12.57 -30.55
CA SER A 358 -7.91 12.84 -31.65
C SER A 358 -8.20 14.22 -32.20
N LEU A 359 -7.19 15.08 -32.28
CA LEU A 359 -7.23 16.34 -33.00
C LEU A 359 -6.38 16.18 -34.26
N ASP A 360 -7.01 16.22 -35.43
CA ASP A 360 -6.37 15.87 -36.68
C ASP A 360 -6.07 17.10 -37.55
N ASP A 361 -5.11 16.95 -38.46
CA ASP A 361 -4.74 17.92 -39.48
C ASP A 361 -4.28 19.27 -38.87
N PHE A 362 -3.26 19.23 -38.00
CA PHE A 362 -2.66 20.45 -37.49
C PHE A 362 -1.95 21.23 -38.59
N GLN A 363 -2.32 22.50 -38.76
CA GLN A 363 -1.77 23.44 -39.74
C GLN A 363 -1.38 24.76 -39.05
N ASP A 364 -0.48 25.52 -39.68
CA ASP A 364 -0.32 26.94 -39.37
C ASP A 364 -1.21 27.82 -40.29
N ASN A 365 -0.99 29.12 -40.38
CA ASN A 365 -1.73 29.99 -41.32
C ASN A 365 -1.44 29.69 -42.82
N LEU A 366 -0.58 28.70 -43.10
CA LEU A 366 -0.26 28.11 -44.39
C LEU A 366 -0.94 26.74 -44.53
N PRO A 367 -1.28 26.32 -45.75
CA PRO A 367 -1.99 25.06 -46.01
C PRO A 367 -1.14 23.79 -45.81
N ALA A 368 0.01 23.89 -45.12
CA ALA A 368 0.90 22.77 -44.87
C ALA A 368 0.71 22.28 -43.44
N ASP A 369 0.69 20.96 -43.28
CA ASP A 369 0.60 20.34 -41.98
C ASP A 369 1.88 20.62 -41.17
N ILE A 370 1.72 20.82 -39.86
CA ILE A 370 2.79 21.13 -38.93
C ILE A 370 2.95 20.02 -37.91
N ASN A 371 4.20 19.75 -37.54
CA ASN A 371 4.51 18.83 -36.46
C ASN A 371 4.23 19.49 -35.10
N ILE A 372 3.38 18.87 -34.29
CA ILE A 372 3.04 19.37 -32.95
C ILE A 372 3.84 18.71 -31.82
N PHE A 373 4.77 17.81 -32.13
CA PHE A 373 5.65 17.17 -31.15
C PHE A 373 6.40 18.21 -30.30
N GLY A 374 6.41 18.00 -28.97
CA GLY A 374 6.99 18.91 -28.00
C GLY A 374 6.11 20.12 -27.63
N THR A 375 4.94 20.29 -28.25
CA THR A 375 4.05 21.42 -27.96
C THR A 375 3.32 21.20 -26.64
N GLU A 376 3.41 22.14 -25.70
CA GLU A 376 2.61 22.08 -24.49
C GLU A 376 1.15 22.49 -24.79
N PHE A 377 0.17 21.81 -24.22
CA PHE A 377 -1.24 22.11 -24.39
C PHE A 377 -2.06 21.86 -23.12
N THR A 378 -3.16 22.59 -22.98
CA THR A 378 -4.20 22.42 -21.96
C THR A 378 -5.56 22.32 -22.63
N ALA A 379 -6.28 21.24 -22.41
CA ALA A 379 -7.62 21.01 -22.96
C ALA A 379 -8.70 21.44 -21.97
N THR A 380 -9.84 21.92 -22.47
CA THR A 380 -11.03 22.23 -21.68
C THR A 380 -12.25 21.60 -22.32
N PHE A 381 -12.97 20.81 -21.54
CA PHE A 381 -14.20 20.14 -21.93
C PHE A 381 -15.39 20.84 -21.29
N TYR A 382 -16.42 21.12 -22.08
CA TYR A 382 -17.64 21.77 -21.61
C TYR A 382 -18.77 20.75 -21.61
N ALA A 383 -19.44 20.58 -20.47
CA ALA A 383 -20.54 19.64 -20.34
C ALA A 383 -21.91 20.32 -20.48
N SER A 384 -22.92 19.53 -20.84
CA SER A 384 -24.32 19.98 -21.02
C SER A 384 -24.92 20.65 -19.77
N GLY A 385 -24.42 20.34 -18.58
CA GLY A 385 -24.79 20.99 -17.32
C GLY A 385 -24.17 22.38 -17.10
N GLY A 386 -23.34 22.87 -18.03
CA GLY A 386 -22.64 24.15 -17.93
C GLY A 386 -21.29 24.09 -17.20
N ALA A 387 -20.91 22.92 -16.68
CA ALA A 387 -19.61 22.70 -16.06
C ALA A 387 -18.47 22.69 -17.08
N GLN A 388 -17.28 23.08 -16.62
CA GLN A 388 -16.04 23.09 -17.40
C GLN A 388 -15.00 22.22 -16.71
N TYR A 389 -14.31 21.38 -17.47
CA TYR A 389 -13.27 20.48 -16.98
C TYR A 389 -11.98 20.74 -17.72
N VAL A 390 -10.98 21.24 -17.00
CA VAL A 390 -9.66 21.58 -17.55
C VAL A 390 -8.72 20.39 -17.31
N VAL A 391 -8.00 19.98 -18.35
CA VAL A 391 -7.10 18.81 -18.35
C VAL A 391 -5.78 19.26 -18.98
N GLY A 392 -4.71 19.37 -18.17
CA GLY A 392 -3.39 19.85 -18.58
C GLY A 392 -2.70 20.69 -17.50
N PRO A 393 -1.49 21.23 -17.76
CA PRO A 393 -0.78 21.19 -19.04
C PRO A 393 -0.12 19.84 -19.35
N PHE A 394 -0.01 19.49 -20.64
CA PHE A 394 0.69 18.31 -21.15
C PHE A 394 1.56 18.65 -22.34
N ILE A 395 2.51 17.79 -22.69
CA ILE A 395 3.33 17.94 -23.90
C ILE A 395 2.87 16.94 -24.96
N ALA A 396 2.47 17.42 -26.13
CA ALA A 396 2.14 16.62 -27.31
C ALA A 396 3.36 15.82 -27.76
N GLY A 397 3.28 14.50 -27.75
CA GLY A 397 4.47 13.67 -27.94
C GLY A 397 5.49 13.91 -26.83
N GLY A 398 5.04 14.02 -25.58
CA GLY A 398 5.90 14.15 -24.41
C GLY A 398 7.12 13.24 -24.54
N GLN A 399 8.30 13.76 -24.17
CA GLN A 399 9.61 13.15 -24.45
C GLN A 399 9.52 11.63 -24.49
N PRO A 400 9.96 10.94 -25.55
CA PRO A 400 9.89 9.49 -25.63
C PRO A 400 10.50 8.93 -24.34
N THR A 401 9.65 8.41 -23.46
CA THR A 401 10.09 7.93 -22.16
C THR A 401 9.76 6.47 -22.06
N LEU A 402 10.75 5.72 -21.60
CA LEU A 402 10.51 4.45 -20.97
C LEU A 402 10.04 4.74 -19.55
N LEU A 403 8.77 4.45 -19.29
CA LEU A 403 8.14 4.70 -18.00
C LEU A 403 8.32 3.48 -17.09
N LEU A 404 8.75 3.70 -15.86
CA LEU A 404 8.66 2.68 -14.82
C LEU A 404 7.19 2.39 -14.50
N VAL A 405 6.77 1.13 -14.58
CA VAL A 405 5.45 0.68 -14.16
C VAL A 405 5.56 0.02 -12.80
N GLY A 406 4.93 0.62 -11.80
CA GLY A 406 4.98 0.12 -10.42
C GLY A 406 6.31 0.37 -9.73
N ILE A 407 6.70 -0.58 -8.88
CA ILE A 407 7.89 -0.49 -8.02
C ILE A 407 8.91 -1.57 -8.40
N ALA A 408 10.19 -1.30 -8.16
CA ALA A 408 11.22 -2.32 -8.23
C ALA A 408 11.09 -3.25 -7.01
N THR A 409 11.04 -4.56 -7.23
CA THR A 409 10.91 -5.57 -6.18
C THR A 409 12.05 -6.57 -6.24
N THR A 410 12.28 -7.29 -5.14
CA THR A 410 13.22 -8.42 -5.15
C THR A 410 12.73 -9.58 -6.03
N GLN A 411 13.62 -10.15 -6.84
CA GLN A 411 13.38 -11.39 -7.57
C GLN A 411 14.09 -12.56 -6.87
N GLY A 412 13.35 -13.29 -6.04
CA GLY A 412 13.95 -14.28 -5.15
C GLY A 412 14.84 -13.63 -4.09
N ALA A 413 15.79 -14.39 -3.54
CA ALA A 413 16.60 -13.92 -2.39
C ALA A 413 17.62 -12.82 -2.72
N SER A 414 17.88 -12.55 -4.00
CA SER A 414 19.03 -11.73 -4.41
C SER A 414 18.93 -11.19 -5.83
N GLY A 415 17.77 -11.16 -6.49
CA GLY A 415 17.60 -10.55 -7.82
C GLY A 415 16.77 -9.25 -7.73
N MET A 416 16.67 -8.50 -8.81
CA MET A 416 15.74 -7.36 -8.93
C MET A 416 14.75 -7.62 -10.06
N LYS A 417 13.52 -7.12 -9.90
CA LYS A 417 12.47 -7.11 -10.90
C LYS A 417 11.86 -5.71 -10.96
N PHE A 418 11.70 -5.15 -12.15
CA PHE A 418 10.92 -3.94 -12.38
C PHE A 418 10.29 -3.98 -13.77
N ASP A 419 9.17 -3.31 -13.96
CA ASP A 419 8.44 -3.29 -15.23
C ASP A 419 8.65 -1.94 -15.92
N VAL A 420 8.90 -1.96 -17.23
CA VAL A 420 9.10 -0.75 -18.04
C VAL A 420 8.11 -0.74 -19.18
N LYS A 421 7.34 0.34 -19.31
CA LYS A 421 6.46 0.55 -20.45
C LYS A 421 7.14 1.41 -21.51
N ASN A 422 7.22 0.89 -22.73
CA ASN A 422 7.64 1.66 -23.88
C ASN A 422 6.49 2.58 -24.31
N ASN A 423 6.66 3.89 -24.14
CA ASN A 423 5.77 4.92 -24.66
C ASN A 423 6.55 5.87 -25.58
N THR A 424 7.57 5.39 -26.30
CA THR A 424 8.36 6.25 -27.19
C THR A 424 7.67 6.54 -28.51
N GLY A 425 6.52 5.92 -28.79
CA GLY A 425 5.77 6.09 -30.04
C GLY A 425 6.23 5.17 -31.18
N GLU A 426 7.31 4.41 -30.95
CA GLU A 426 7.93 3.45 -31.87
C GLU A 426 8.50 2.26 -31.09
N ASP A 427 8.74 1.14 -31.78
CA ASP A 427 9.46 0.00 -31.19
C ASP A 427 10.90 0.40 -30.89
N ILE A 428 11.35 0.21 -29.65
CA ILE A 428 12.76 0.45 -29.32
C ILE A 428 13.56 -0.84 -29.42
N ILE A 429 14.80 -0.73 -29.89
CA ILE A 429 15.79 -1.80 -29.85
C ILE A 429 16.87 -1.38 -28.85
N ILE A 430 16.89 -2.07 -27.71
CA ILE A 430 17.93 -1.88 -26.69
C ILE A 430 19.17 -2.60 -27.19
N SER A 431 20.25 -1.84 -27.41
CA SER A 431 21.55 -2.34 -27.82
C SER A 431 22.51 -2.54 -26.65
N ASP A 432 22.25 -1.88 -25.52
CA ASP A 432 23.03 -2.05 -24.29
C ASP A 432 22.31 -1.51 -23.06
N MET A 433 22.84 -1.81 -21.87
CA MET A 433 22.33 -1.31 -20.60
C MET A 433 23.48 -0.92 -19.66
N LEU A 434 23.24 0.04 -18.77
CA LEU A 434 24.15 0.43 -17.69
C LEU A 434 23.33 0.61 -16.40
N TYR A 435 23.72 -0.09 -15.34
CA TYR A 435 23.12 0.03 -14.01
C TYR A 435 24.01 0.91 -13.12
N VAL A 436 23.44 1.83 -12.36
CA VAL A 436 24.19 2.63 -11.37
C VAL A 436 23.51 2.51 -10.02
N TYR A 437 24.22 1.98 -9.01
CA TYR A 437 23.73 1.81 -7.64
C TYR A 437 24.21 2.93 -6.71
N THR A 438 23.39 3.31 -5.73
CA THR A 438 23.76 4.25 -4.66
C THR A 438 23.42 3.65 -3.29
N PRO A 439 24.38 3.58 -2.34
CA PRO A 439 25.80 3.95 -2.46
C PRO A 439 26.61 2.91 -3.27
N PHE A 440 27.55 3.39 -4.09
CA PHE A 440 28.45 2.55 -4.89
C PHE A 440 29.72 2.18 -4.11
N ASP A 441 30.01 0.88 -4.02
CA ASP A 441 31.33 0.36 -3.62
C ASP A 441 31.95 -0.43 -4.79
N ALA A 442 33.05 0.08 -5.36
CA ALA A 442 33.72 -0.53 -6.51
C ALA A 442 34.37 -1.90 -6.20
N VAL A 443 34.59 -2.23 -4.92
CA VAL A 443 35.31 -3.43 -4.48
C VAL A 443 34.36 -4.45 -3.86
N THR A 444 33.26 -4.01 -3.23
CA THR A 444 32.31 -4.93 -2.58
C THR A 444 30.87 -4.82 -3.08
N GLY A 445 30.63 -3.93 -4.05
CA GLY A 445 29.32 -3.68 -4.62
C GLY A 445 28.67 -4.94 -5.20
N PRO A 446 27.34 -5.01 -5.19
CA PRO A 446 26.61 -6.15 -5.68
C PRO A 446 26.76 -6.25 -7.22
N LYS A 447 27.03 -7.45 -7.72
CA LYS A 447 27.16 -7.74 -9.16
C LYS A 447 26.19 -8.83 -9.60
N PHE A 448 25.63 -8.75 -10.80
CA PHE A 448 24.65 -9.73 -11.31
C PHE A 448 25.15 -10.48 -12.55
N ASP A 449 24.62 -11.68 -12.79
CA ASP A 449 25.10 -12.58 -13.86
C ASP A 449 24.24 -12.54 -15.13
N GLN A 450 22.99 -12.08 -15.05
CA GLN A 450 22.05 -12.12 -16.17
C GLN A 450 21.02 -11.00 -16.06
N VAL A 451 20.65 -10.42 -17.20
CA VAL A 451 19.45 -9.59 -17.35
C VAL A 451 18.51 -10.26 -18.34
N LYS A 452 17.23 -10.35 -17.98
CA LYS A 452 16.16 -10.73 -18.89
C LYS A 452 15.19 -9.58 -19.10
N ILE A 453 14.72 -9.44 -20.33
CA ILE A 453 13.68 -8.52 -20.75
C ILE A 453 12.52 -9.38 -21.26
N GLY A 454 11.42 -9.38 -20.51
CA GLY A 454 10.37 -10.38 -20.63
C GLY A 454 10.93 -11.80 -20.38
N ASN A 455 10.71 -12.70 -21.33
CA ASN A 455 11.21 -14.08 -21.26
C ASN A 455 12.58 -14.28 -21.92
N SER A 456 13.12 -13.24 -22.57
CA SER A 456 14.37 -13.32 -23.33
C SER A 456 15.55 -12.89 -22.47
N THR A 457 16.67 -13.60 -22.59
CA THR A 457 17.93 -13.19 -21.95
C THR A 457 18.58 -12.09 -22.79
N ALA A 458 18.58 -10.86 -22.29
CA ALA A 458 19.20 -9.71 -22.96
C ALA A 458 20.70 -9.60 -22.63
N TYR A 459 21.10 -9.97 -21.42
CA TYR A 459 22.50 -10.04 -21.02
C TYR A 459 22.79 -11.37 -20.34
N ALA A 460 23.90 -12.00 -20.72
CA ALA A 460 24.50 -13.10 -19.98
C ALA A 460 25.98 -12.79 -19.72
N GLY A 461 26.34 -12.71 -18.44
CA GLY A 461 27.72 -12.56 -18.00
C GLY A 461 28.54 -13.77 -18.44
N ALA A 462 29.77 -13.51 -18.89
CA ALA A 462 30.67 -14.57 -19.34
C ALA A 462 31.40 -15.20 -18.14
N THR A 463 32.47 -14.55 -17.69
CA THR A 463 33.30 -14.97 -16.53
C THR A 463 33.20 -13.97 -15.37
N PHE A 464 32.69 -12.78 -15.64
CA PHE A 464 32.55 -11.69 -14.68
C PHE A 464 31.07 -11.28 -14.60
N SER A 465 30.60 -11.07 -13.37
CA SER A 465 29.29 -10.47 -13.08
C SER A 465 29.36 -8.95 -13.33
N ALA A 466 28.30 -8.35 -13.86
CA ALA A 466 28.22 -6.91 -14.09
C ALA A 466 27.96 -6.17 -12.78
N GLY A 467 28.78 -5.17 -12.47
CA GLY A 467 28.64 -4.27 -11.33
C GLY A 467 27.97 -2.95 -11.69
N SER A 468 27.97 -2.02 -10.73
CA SER A 468 27.55 -0.64 -10.99
C SER A 468 28.50 0.02 -11.97
N ASN A 469 27.95 0.80 -12.89
CA ASN A 469 28.66 1.58 -13.89
C ASN A 469 29.43 0.74 -14.93
N ASP A 470 29.19 -0.57 -14.98
CA ASP A 470 29.63 -1.43 -16.08
C ASP A 470 28.62 -1.37 -17.22
N LEU A 471 29.10 -1.12 -18.43
CA LEU A 471 28.31 -1.29 -19.63
C LEU A 471 28.19 -2.80 -19.90
N LEU A 472 26.98 -3.33 -20.09
CA LEU A 472 26.79 -4.78 -20.11
C LEU A 472 27.50 -5.48 -21.27
N SER A 473 27.64 -4.83 -22.42
CA SER A 473 28.43 -5.37 -23.53
C SER A 473 29.94 -5.45 -23.26
N ASP A 474 30.48 -4.66 -22.32
CA ASP A 474 31.91 -4.69 -21.99
C ASP A 474 32.29 -5.89 -21.09
N VAL A 475 31.33 -6.38 -20.31
CA VAL A 475 31.55 -7.43 -19.29
C VAL A 475 30.83 -8.76 -19.60
N GLY A 476 30.17 -8.88 -20.75
CA GLY A 476 29.54 -10.12 -21.19
C GLY A 476 28.91 -10.02 -22.57
N THR A 477 27.98 -10.93 -22.88
CA THR A 477 27.27 -10.94 -24.16
C THR A 477 25.93 -10.24 -24.00
N PHE A 478 25.76 -9.09 -24.66
CA PHE A 478 24.47 -8.43 -24.78
C PHE A 478 23.80 -8.81 -26.12
N THR A 479 22.52 -9.18 -26.06
CA THR A 479 21.70 -9.49 -27.23
C THR A 479 20.65 -8.42 -27.39
N ASN A 480 20.65 -7.75 -28.55
CA ASN A 480 19.67 -6.72 -28.87
C ASN A 480 18.26 -7.24 -28.61
N THR A 481 17.50 -6.48 -27.82
CA THR A 481 16.14 -6.87 -27.44
C THR A 481 15.20 -5.71 -27.71
N SER A 482 14.05 -6.00 -28.32
CA SER A 482 13.05 -4.98 -28.60
C SER A 482 11.97 -4.92 -27.52
N ILE A 483 11.48 -3.71 -27.27
CA ILE A 483 10.23 -3.48 -26.53
C ILE A 483 9.30 -2.76 -27.50
N LEU A 484 8.18 -3.39 -27.84
CA LEU A 484 7.22 -2.83 -28.80
C LEU A 484 6.57 -1.55 -28.23
N ASP A 485 6.18 -0.61 -29.09
CA ASP A 485 5.45 0.60 -28.65
C ASP A 485 4.17 0.19 -27.89
N GLY A 486 3.90 0.87 -26.78
CA GLY A 486 2.80 0.59 -25.87
C GLY A 486 2.95 -0.67 -25.00
N ALA A 487 3.94 -1.53 -25.27
CA ALA A 487 4.15 -2.76 -24.50
C ALA A 487 4.84 -2.48 -23.16
N THR A 488 4.51 -3.30 -22.16
CA THR A 488 5.23 -3.36 -20.89
C THR A 488 6.17 -4.57 -20.90
N ALA A 489 7.45 -4.34 -20.63
CA ALA A 489 8.46 -5.38 -20.50
C ALA A 489 8.92 -5.50 -19.05
N THR A 490 8.88 -6.71 -18.52
CA THR A 490 9.47 -7.03 -17.22
C THR A 490 10.98 -7.18 -17.36
N ILE A 491 11.73 -6.35 -16.65
CA ILE A 491 13.18 -6.43 -16.54
C ILE A 491 13.51 -7.18 -15.27
N THR A 492 14.33 -8.22 -15.39
CA THR A 492 14.77 -9.03 -14.27
C THR A 492 16.26 -9.24 -14.27
N THR A 493 16.90 -9.06 -13.13
CA THR A 493 18.30 -9.42 -12.92
C THR A 493 18.39 -10.66 -12.03
N THR A 494 19.34 -11.55 -12.33
CA THR A 494 19.59 -12.72 -11.48
C THR A 494 20.48 -12.39 -10.28
N THR A 495 20.66 -13.39 -9.42
CA THR A 495 21.47 -13.39 -8.20
C THR A 495 22.61 -12.37 -8.19
N PHE A 496 22.44 -11.35 -7.37
CA PHE A 496 23.48 -10.43 -6.96
C PHE A 496 24.46 -11.12 -6.03
N ASN A 497 25.73 -11.14 -6.42
CA ASN A 497 26.84 -11.69 -5.67
C ASN A 497 27.88 -10.60 -5.38
N ASN A 498 28.62 -10.74 -4.29
CA ASN A 498 29.85 -9.97 -4.09
C ASN A 498 31.03 -10.61 -4.83
N ASP A 499 32.20 -9.96 -4.78
CA ASP A 499 33.46 -10.42 -5.39
C ASP A 499 33.96 -11.79 -4.91
N LYS A 500 33.34 -12.36 -3.86
CA LYS A 500 33.63 -13.70 -3.33
C LYS A 500 32.57 -14.73 -3.70
N GLY A 501 31.63 -14.40 -4.59
CA GLY A 501 30.54 -15.27 -5.01
C GLY A 501 29.46 -15.51 -3.96
N LYS A 502 29.41 -14.69 -2.89
CA LYS A 502 28.34 -14.77 -1.89
C LYS A 502 27.18 -13.89 -2.29
N LYS A 503 25.96 -14.44 -2.24
CA LYS A 503 24.72 -13.70 -2.48
C LYS A 503 24.63 -12.46 -1.59
N GLN A 504 24.23 -11.34 -2.18
CA GLN A 504 23.95 -10.10 -1.51
C GLN A 504 22.46 -9.80 -1.63
N SER A 505 21.87 -9.29 -0.54
CA SER A 505 20.54 -8.69 -0.62
C SER A 505 20.66 -7.36 -1.35
N VAL A 506 19.68 -7.07 -2.20
CA VAL A 506 19.54 -5.78 -2.89
C VAL A 506 18.39 -4.96 -2.32
N LEU A 507 17.72 -5.44 -1.28
CA LEU A 507 16.63 -4.74 -0.61
C LEU A 507 17.11 -3.38 -0.08
N GLY A 508 16.38 -2.32 -0.41
CA GLY A 508 16.71 -0.95 -0.02
C GLY A 508 17.80 -0.27 -0.87
N THR A 509 18.38 -0.96 -1.85
CA THR A 509 19.37 -0.36 -2.76
C THR A 509 18.68 0.60 -3.73
N GLU A 510 19.19 1.83 -3.82
CA GLU A 510 18.77 2.80 -4.83
C GLU A 510 19.55 2.57 -6.13
N PHE A 511 18.89 2.61 -7.28
CA PHE A 511 19.53 2.42 -8.57
C PHE A 511 18.88 3.18 -9.71
N THR A 512 19.68 3.47 -10.75
CA THR A 512 19.20 3.92 -12.06
C THR A 512 19.65 2.95 -13.14
N VAL A 513 18.91 2.89 -14.24
CA VAL A 513 19.29 2.09 -15.41
C VAL A 513 19.22 2.95 -16.65
N THR A 514 20.29 2.96 -17.44
CA THR A 514 20.31 3.60 -18.76
C THR A 514 20.17 2.52 -19.82
N PHE A 515 19.18 2.64 -20.70
CA PHE A 515 19.04 1.82 -21.90
C PHE A 515 19.63 2.58 -23.07
N TYR A 516 20.59 1.97 -23.75
CA TYR A 516 21.19 2.52 -24.95
C TYR A 516 20.46 1.97 -26.17
N THR A 517 20.12 2.86 -27.10
CA THR A 517 19.59 2.50 -28.41
C THR A 517 20.44 3.14 -29.51
N ALA A 518 20.12 2.88 -30.78
CA ALA A 518 20.87 3.46 -31.89
C ALA A 518 20.77 4.99 -31.99
N THR A 519 19.69 5.58 -31.47
CA THR A 519 19.35 7.00 -31.66
C THR A 519 19.32 7.79 -30.35
N THR A 520 18.83 7.19 -29.28
CA THR A 520 18.58 7.88 -28.00
C THR A 520 18.91 6.98 -26.81
N ASN A 521 19.36 7.57 -25.70
CA ASN A 521 19.54 6.87 -24.43
C ASN A 521 18.40 7.22 -23.48
N TYR A 522 17.86 6.21 -22.81
CA TYR A 522 16.73 6.38 -21.89
C TYR A 522 17.18 6.04 -20.47
N ILE A 523 17.03 6.98 -19.54
CA ILE A 523 17.40 6.79 -18.12
C ILE A 523 16.12 6.51 -17.33
N ILE A 524 16.11 5.40 -16.57
CA ILE A 524 15.02 4.98 -15.71
C ILE A 524 15.50 5.04 -14.26
N GLY A 525 14.74 5.72 -13.40
CA GLY A 525 15.01 5.89 -11.98
C GLY A 525 15.31 7.35 -11.57
N PRO A 526 15.74 7.58 -10.32
CA PRO A 526 16.13 6.58 -9.33
C PRO A 526 14.99 5.68 -8.84
N MET A 527 15.30 4.45 -8.49
CA MET A 527 14.39 3.43 -7.96
C MET A 527 14.98 2.81 -6.71
N ILE A 528 14.14 2.48 -5.72
CA ILE A 528 14.56 1.71 -4.55
C ILE A 528 13.95 0.31 -4.66
N VAL A 529 14.77 -0.72 -4.50
CA VAL A 529 14.29 -2.11 -4.48
C VAL A 529 13.53 -2.36 -3.17
N GLN A 530 12.25 -2.74 -3.28
CA GLN A 530 11.36 -3.09 -2.17
C GLN A 530 11.28 -4.59 -1.90
#